data_AF-A0A962X837-F1
#
_entry.id   AF-A0A962X837-F1
#
_cell.length_a   1.000
_cell.length_b   1.000
_cell.length_c   1.000
_cell.angle_alpha   90.00
_cell.angle_beta   90.00
_cell.angle_gamma   90.00
#
_symmetry.space_group_name_H-M   'P 1'
#
loop_
_entity.id
_entity.type
_entity.pdbx_description
1 polymer ?
#
loop_
_entity_poly.entity_id
_entity_poly.type
_entity_poly.pdbx_seq_one_letter_code
_entity_poly.pdbx_strand_id
1 'polypeptide(L)'
;MVGGVLLVFVVMSPFSNPIYSALASPLTRHMPAQSSMIAIDVLSPFLTPLKFTLILAVFVTMPWILYQVWAFVAPGLYQREKRMAIPVLLS
;
A
#
# COMPACT_ATOMS: atom_id res chain seq x y z
N MET A 1 12.91 -6.15 3.17
CA MET A 1 11.46 -5.95 3.32
C MET A 1 11.14 -4.54 3.85
N VAL A 2 11.34 -4.25 5.14
CA VAL A 2 10.96 -2.94 5.73
C VAL A 2 11.65 -1.75 5.07
N GLY A 3 12.95 -1.84 4.74
CA GLY A 3 13.67 -0.76 4.07
C GLY A 3 13.17 -0.43 2.66
N GLY A 4 12.65 -1.41 1.91
CA GLY A 4 12.08 -1.18 0.57
C GLY A 4 10.75 -0.45 0.64
N VAL A 5 9.89 -0.84 1.59
CA VAL A 5 8.61 -0.16 1.87
C VAL A 5 8.85 1.29 2.31
N LEU A 6 9.84 1.53 3.18
CA LEU A 6 10.18 2.87 3.63
C LEU A 6 10.69 3.75 2.49
N LEU A 7 11.47 3.20 1.55
CA LEU A 7 11.95 3.96 0.39
C LEU A 7 10.79 4.36 -0.54
N VAL A 8 9.88 3.44 -0.84
CA VAL A 8 8.67 3.74 -1.63
C VAL A 8 7.78 4.76 -0.91
N PHE A 9 7.62 4.62 0.41
CA PHE A 9 6.86 5.56 1.22
C PHE A 9 7.46 6.97 1.20
N VAL A 10 8.78 7.12 1.33
CA VAL A 10 9.46 8.43 1.26
C VAL A 10 9.26 9.07 -0.12
N VAL A 11 9.33 8.29 -1.20
CA VAL A 11 9.08 8.78 -2.56
C VAL A 11 7.62 9.19 -2.78
N MET A 12 6.66 8.48 -2.17
CA MET A 12 5.22 8.79 -2.27
C MET A 12 4.74 9.87 -1.30
N SER A 13 5.48 10.12 -0.20
CA SER A 13 5.16 11.13 0.82
C SER A 13 4.79 12.51 0.26
N PRO A 14 5.55 13.13 -0.69
CA PRO A 14 5.17 14.42 -1.27
C PRO A 14 3.86 14.40 -2.07
N PHE A 15 3.40 13.22 -2.52
CA PHE A 15 2.16 13.02 -3.26
C PHE A 15 0.97 12.63 -2.36
N SER A 16 1.11 12.73 -1.03
CA SER A 16 0.05 12.29 -0.09
C SER A 16 -1.29 13.02 -0.28
N ASN A 17 -1.25 14.33 -0.55
CA ASN A 17 -2.44 15.15 -0.78
C ASN A 17 -3.22 14.76 -2.06
N PRO A 18 -2.58 14.64 -3.25
CA PRO A 18 -3.28 14.18 -4.44
C PRO A 18 -3.81 12.75 -4.31
N ILE A 19 -3.06 11.84 -3.67
CA ILE A 19 -3.51 10.46 -3.38
C ILE A 19 -4.81 10.48 -2.54
N TYR A 20 -4.82 11.26 -1.47
CA TYR A 20 -6.00 11.40 -0.63
C TYR A 20 -7.19 11.99 -1.40
N SER A 21 -6.99 13.04 -2.20
CA SER A 21 -8.07 13.66 -2.98
C SER A 21 -8.68 12.71 -4.03
N ALA A 22 -7.85 11.88 -4.67
CA ALA A 22 -8.30 10.89 -5.65
C ALA A 22 -9.14 9.79 -5.00
N LEU A 23 -8.75 9.35 -3.80
CA LEU A 23 -9.47 8.33 -3.02
C LEU A 23 -10.71 8.87 -2.32
N ALA A 24 -10.70 10.15 -1.91
CA ALA A 24 -11.84 10.80 -1.28
C ALA A 24 -12.94 11.20 -2.29
N SER A 25 -12.60 11.47 -3.56
CA SER A 25 -13.56 11.82 -4.63
C SER A 25 -14.71 10.82 -4.84
N PRO A 26 -14.49 9.49 -4.92
CA PRO A 26 -15.59 8.54 -5.05
C PRO A 26 -16.43 8.42 -3.78
N LEU A 27 -15.82 8.59 -2.60
CA LEU A 27 -16.51 8.51 -1.31
C LEU A 27 -17.44 9.71 -1.12
N THR A 28 -17.01 10.92 -1.47
CA THR A 28 -17.87 12.11 -1.41
C THR A 28 -19.03 12.06 -2.42
N ARG A 29 -18.88 11.36 -3.55
CA ARG A 29 -19.99 11.18 -4.53
C ARG A 29 -21.08 10.21 -4.07
N HIS A 30 -20.75 9.25 -3.21
CA HIS A 30 -21.70 8.27 -2.67
C HIS A 30 -22.18 8.64 -1.25
N MET A 31 -21.76 9.79 -0.74
CA MET A 31 -22.23 10.31 0.54
C MET A 31 -23.62 10.94 0.36
N PRO A 32 -24.57 10.65 1.27
CA PRO A 32 -25.86 11.32 1.28
C PRO A 32 -25.68 12.84 1.43
N ALA A 33 -26.52 13.63 0.77
CA ALA A 33 -26.38 15.10 0.60
C ALA A 33 -26.32 15.95 1.90
N GLN A 34 -26.35 15.30 3.07
CA GLN A 34 -26.33 15.92 4.41
C GLN A 34 -25.13 15.46 5.26
N SER A 35 -24.26 14.57 4.79
CA SER A 35 -23.04 14.20 5.51
C SER A 35 -21.82 14.97 4.97
N SER A 36 -21.33 15.91 5.78
CA SER A 36 -20.03 16.54 5.54
C SER A 36 -18.92 15.62 6.08
N MET A 37 -17.79 15.55 5.38
CA MET A 37 -16.61 14.87 5.90
C MET A 37 -16.00 15.74 7.02
N ILE A 38 -16.38 15.46 8.27
CA ILE A 38 -15.88 16.21 9.44
C ILE A 38 -14.66 15.49 10.01
N ALA A 39 -13.53 16.20 10.04
CA ALA A 39 -12.36 15.78 10.81
C ALA A 39 -12.68 15.94 12.30
N ILE A 40 -13.00 14.83 12.98
CA ILE A 40 -13.35 14.81 14.42
C ILE A 40 -12.11 15.11 15.28
N ASP A 41 -10.93 14.70 14.82
CA ASP A 41 -9.67 14.87 15.54
C ASP A 41 -8.80 15.96 14.88
N VAL A 42 -8.14 16.78 15.69
CA VAL A 42 -7.36 17.97 15.29
C VAL A 42 -6.21 17.59 14.37
N LEU A 43 -5.70 16.36 14.53
CA LEU A 43 -4.58 15.82 13.76
C LEU A 43 -5.04 15.07 12.51
N SER A 44 -6.35 14.86 12.31
CA SER A 44 -6.91 14.18 11.13
C SER A 44 -6.45 14.77 9.80
N PRO A 45 -6.39 16.10 9.60
CA PRO A 45 -5.98 16.68 8.32
C PRO A 45 -4.54 16.30 7.93
N PHE A 46 -3.69 16.03 8.92
CA PHE A 46 -2.29 15.65 8.72
C PHE A 46 -2.09 14.13 8.67
N LEU A 47 -2.68 13.39 9.62
CA LEU A 47 -2.52 11.94 9.71
C LEU A 47 -3.29 11.18 8.63
N THR A 48 -4.40 11.72 8.13
CA THR A 48 -5.23 10.98 7.16
C THR A 48 -4.49 10.79 5.84
N PRO A 49 -3.96 11.85 5.18
CA PRO A 49 -3.17 11.68 3.96
C PRO A 49 -1.91 10.82 4.18
N LEU A 50 -1.25 10.97 5.34
CA LEU A 50 -0.05 10.22 5.69
C LEU A 50 -0.33 8.71 5.84
N LYS A 51 -1.37 8.35 6.60
CA LYS A 51 -1.80 6.95 6.80
C LYS A 51 -2.21 6.30 5.48
N PHE A 52 -2.95 7.02 4.64
CA PHE A 52 -3.35 6.54 3.33
C PHE A 52 -2.15 6.26 2.42
N THR A 53 -1.19 7.19 2.39
CA THR A 53 0.02 7.04 1.59
C THR A 53 0.89 5.89 2.07
N LEU A 54 0.96 5.67 3.39
CA LEU A 54 1.64 4.51 3.97
C LEU A 54 1.01 3.19 3.51
N ILE A 55 -0.32 3.09 3.61
CA ILE A 55 -1.06 1.90 3.17
C ILE A 55 -0.86 1.68 1.66
N LEU A 56 -1.00 2.74 0.85
CA LEU A 56 -0.80 2.66 -0.60
C LEU A 56 0.63 2.23 -0.94
N ALA A 57 1.65 2.76 -0.25
CA ALA A 57 3.04 2.37 -0.47
C ALA A 57 3.27 0.88 -0.17
N VAL A 58 2.64 0.33 0.88
CA VAL A 58 2.68 -1.11 1.16
C VAL A 58 2.04 -1.91 0.02
N PHE A 59 0.88 -1.47 -0.48
CA PHE A 59 0.22 -2.12 -1.62
C PHE A 59 1.07 -2.06 -2.90
N VAL A 60 1.69 -0.94 -3.21
CA VAL A 60 2.59 -0.82 -4.37
C VAL A 60 3.84 -1.70 -4.20
N THR A 61 4.29 -1.89 -2.97
CA THR A 61 5.45 -2.75 -2.65
C THR A 61 5.07 -4.24 -2.54
N MET A 62 3.79 -4.61 -2.61
CA MET A 62 3.32 -6.02 -2.57
C MET A 62 4.09 -6.98 -3.48
N PRO A 63 4.29 -6.73 -4.79
CA PRO A 63 5.01 -7.66 -5.66
C PRO A 63 6.44 -7.92 -5.19
N TRP A 64 7.13 -6.90 -4.68
CA TRP A 64 8.45 -7.07 -4.07
C TRP A 64 8.36 -7.88 -2.77
N ILE A 65 7.44 -7.51 -1.87
CA ILE A 65 7.25 -8.21 -0.59
C ILE A 65 6.98 -9.68 -0.82
N LEU A 66 6.09 -10.02 -1.76
CA LEU A 66 5.77 -11.39 -2.16
C LEU A 66 7.02 -12.12 -2.65
N TYR A 67 7.81 -11.52 -3.55
CA TYR A 67 9.07 -12.10 -3.99
C TYR A 67 10.03 -12.34 -2.82
N GLN A 68 10.15 -11.40 -1.89
CA GLN A 68 11.08 -11.49 -0.77
C GLN A 68 10.64 -12.51 0.29
N VAL A 69 9.33 -12.65 0.53
CA VAL A 69 8.75 -13.70 1.39
C VAL A 69 8.96 -15.07 0.75
N TRP A 70 8.69 -15.21 -0.55
CA TRP A 70 8.96 -16.46 -1.27
C TRP A 70 10.44 -16.81 -1.32
N ALA A 71 11.34 -15.83 -1.51
CA ALA A 71 12.78 -16.05 -1.46
C ALA A 71 13.27 -16.51 -0.07
N PHE A 72 12.55 -16.18 1.00
CA PHE A 72 12.82 -16.69 2.35
C PHE A 72 12.27 -18.10 2.58
N VAL A 73 11.11 -18.44 1.99
CA VAL A 73 10.52 -19.78 2.06
C VAL A 73 11.23 -20.78 1.14
N ALA A 74 11.67 -20.35 -0.04
CA ALA A 74 12.36 -21.16 -1.05
C ALA A 74 13.60 -21.94 -0.55
N PRO A 75 14.50 -21.42 0.31
CA PRO A 75 15.60 -22.21 0.86
C PRO A 75 15.17 -23.36 1.77
N GLY A 76 13.95 -23.30 2.35
CA GLY A 76 13.35 -24.40 3.11
C GLY A 76 12.57 -25.41 2.25
N LEU A 77 12.37 -25.11 0.96
CA LEU A 77 11.64 -25.95 0.02
C LEU A 77 12.61 -26.79 -0.85
N TYR A 78 12.32 -28.08 -1.01
CA TYR A 78 13.16 -28.99 -1.80
C TYR A 78 13.37 -28.45 -3.23
N GLN A 79 14.59 -28.60 -3.76
CA GLN A 79 15.04 -28.07 -5.05
C GLN A 79 14.15 -28.42 -6.27
N ARG A 80 13.28 -29.43 -6.15
CA ARG A 80 12.33 -29.84 -7.20
C ARG A 80 11.05 -28.98 -7.26
N GLU A 81 10.63 -28.33 -6.16
CA GLU A 81 9.40 -27.50 -6.14
C GLU A 81 9.63 -26.02 -6.50
N LYS A 82 10.88 -25.54 -6.39
CA LYS A 82 11.26 -24.18 -6.80
C LYS A 82 10.88 -23.83 -8.24
N ARG A 83 10.76 -24.83 -9.14
CA ARG A 83 10.44 -24.60 -10.57
C ARG A 83 8.96 -24.26 -10.81
N MET A 84 8.05 -24.62 -9.89
CA MET A 84 6.62 -24.27 -9.99
C MET A 84 6.28 -22.91 -9.38
N ALA A 85 7.15 -22.34 -8.55
CA ALA A 85 6.91 -21.03 -7.91
C ALA A 85 7.13 -19.83 -8.87
N ILE A 86 7.94 -20.01 -9.92
CA ILE A 86 8.24 -18.97 -10.92
C ILE A 86 6.98 -18.49 -11.67
N PRO A 87 6.12 -19.37 -12.21
CA PRO A 87 4.91 -18.93 -12.91
C PRO A 87 3.89 -18.23 -12.00
N VAL A 88 3.82 -18.57 -10.71
CA VAL A 88 2.88 -17.95 -9.75
C VAL A 88 3.29 -16.51 -9.36
N LEU A 89 4.60 -16.20 -9.42
CA LEU A 89 5.10 -14.83 -9.16
C LEU A 89 4.97 -13.90 -10.38
N LEU A 90 4.78 -14.47 -11.58
CA LEU A 90 4.69 -13.76 -12.86
C LEU A 90 3.26 -13.64 -13.41
N SER A 91 2.30 -14.38 -12.85
CA SER A 91 0.85 -14.29 -13.15
C SER A 91 0.14 -13.32 -12.23
#